data_AF-A0A7S1Z160-F1
#
_entry.id   AF-A0A7S1Z160-F1
#
_cell.length_a   1.000
_cell.length_b   1.000
_cell.length_c   1.000
_cell.angle_alpha   90.00
_cell.angle_beta   90.00
_cell.angle_gamma   90.00
#
_symmetry.space_group_name_H-M   'P 1'
#
loop_
_entity.id
_entity.type
_entity.pdbx_description
1 polymer ?
#
loop_
_entity_poly.entity_id
_entity_poly.type
_entity_poly.pdbx_seq_one_letter_code
_entity_poly.pdbx_strand_id
1 'polypeptide(L)'
;MRRSPSDLSTEERGTLERRGPLNVLCVGDGDLSCSLAIHRAYGNNEAGSTGPRIGTLIATTLLPSREELVGTYPNAGPVVDELEAADGCSVLYGVDATQLHRNRRLELSLPFDYVLFQHPHLGLYGGDIQSKEAAARHSSLLAHYLDSARQLLLRRAAPRSDCFVHVCLCGSE
;
A
#
# COMPACT_ATOMS: atom_id res chain seq x y z
N MET A 1 -11.39 17.14 -14.43
CA MET A 1 -12.31 18.05 -13.73
C MET A 1 -12.27 17.69 -12.24
N ARG A 2 -11.50 18.42 -11.42
CA ARG A 2 -11.39 18.14 -9.97
C ARG A 2 -12.57 18.82 -9.27
N ARG A 3 -13.38 18.06 -8.52
CA ARG A 3 -14.41 18.64 -7.66
C ARG A 3 -13.73 19.31 -6.48
N SER A 4 -14.23 20.49 -6.13
CA SER A 4 -13.77 21.23 -4.96
C SER A 4 -14.21 20.48 -3.69
N PRO A 5 -13.44 20.51 -2.59
CA PRO A 5 -13.88 19.98 -1.30
C PRO A 5 -15.22 20.57 -0.81
N SER A 6 -15.64 21.73 -1.34
CA SER A 6 -16.96 22.33 -1.15
C SER A 6 -18.11 21.57 -1.79
N ASP A 7 -17.84 20.68 -2.75
CA ASP A 7 -18.84 20.01 -3.58
C ASP A 7 -19.25 18.64 -3.01
N LEU A 8 -18.73 18.28 -1.84
CA LEU A 8 -19.06 17.06 -1.11
C LEU A 8 -20.23 17.31 -0.16
N SER A 9 -21.18 16.38 -0.15
CA SER A 9 -22.34 16.42 0.74
C SER A 9 -21.92 16.37 2.22
N THR A 10 -22.78 16.87 3.10
CA THR A 10 -22.55 16.87 4.56
C THR A 10 -22.35 15.45 5.12
N GLU A 11 -22.93 14.43 4.49
CA GLU A 11 -22.70 13.02 4.84
C GLU A 11 -21.32 12.53 4.40
N GLU A 12 -20.85 12.87 3.19
CA GLU A 12 -19.50 12.54 2.71
C GLU A 12 -18.42 13.21 3.58
N ARG A 13 -18.65 14.48 3.97
CA ARG A 13 -17.80 15.20 4.93
C ARG A 13 -17.83 14.54 6.31
N GLY A 14 -19.01 14.22 6.84
CA GLY A 14 -19.19 13.61 8.16
C GLY A 14 -18.71 12.15 8.26
N THR A 15 -18.49 11.46 7.14
CA THR A 15 -17.92 10.10 7.10
C THR A 15 -16.39 10.14 7.11
N LEU A 16 -15.80 11.19 6.51
CA LEU A 16 -14.35 11.42 6.51
C LEU A 16 -13.86 12.07 7.82
N GLU A 17 -14.63 13.00 8.38
CA GLU A 17 -14.27 13.73 9.61
C GLU A 17 -14.41 12.91 10.91
N ARG A 18 -15.09 11.75 10.88
CA ARG A 18 -15.31 10.90 12.08
C ARG A 18 -14.36 9.72 12.23
N ARG A 19 -13.42 9.51 11.31
CA ARG A 19 -12.45 8.43 11.45
C ARG A 19 -11.20 8.91 12.16
N GLY A 20 -10.80 8.18 13.19
CA GLY A 20 -9.46 8.29 13.76
C GLY A 20 -8.39 8.00 12.70
N PRO A 21 -7.10 8.08 13.09
CA PRO A 21 -6.00 7.86 12.17
C PRO A 21 -6.13 6.52 11.42
N LEU A 22 -5.82 6.54 10.13
CA LEU A 22 -5.92 5.39 9.22
C LEU A 22 -4.74 4.45 9.39
N ASN A 23 -4.99 3.16 9.24
CA ASN A 23 -3.99 2.12 9.16
C ASN A 23 -3.81 1.68 7.70
N VAL A 24 -2.62 1.89 7.14
CA VAL A 24 -2.34 1.70 5.72
C VAL A 24 -1.26 0.64 5.53
N LEU A 25 -1.51 -0.29 4.61
CA LEU A 25 -0.54 -1.27 4.14
C LEU A 25 -0.16 -0.95 2.69
N CYS A 26 1.10 -0.59 2.45
CA CYS A 26 1.67 -0.45 1.11
C CYS A 26 2.37 -1.74 0.70
N VAL A 27 1.92 -2.34 -0.41
CA VAL A 27 2.34 -3.66 -0.87
C VAL A 27 3.19 -3.57 -2.13
N GLY A 28 4.36 -4.20 -2.09
CA GLY A 28 5.23 -4.36 -3.25
C GLY A 28 5.92 -3.06 -3.69
N ASP A 29 6.17 -2.15 -2.77
CA ASP A 29 6.83 -0.89 -3.05
C ASP A 29 8.35 -1.10 -3.17
N GLY A 30 8.81 -1.20 -4.42
CA GLY A 30 10.16 -1.69 -4.77
C GLY A 30 11.28 -1.02 -3.98
N ASP A 31 11.43 0.31 -4.13
CA ASP A 31 12.43 1.14 -3.45
C ASP A 31 11.88 1.91 -2.24
N LEU A 32 10.62 1.62 -1.87
CA LEU A 32 9.86 2.23 -0.76
C LEU A 32 9.56 3.73 -0.92
N SER A 33 9.91 4.34 -2.05
CA SER A 33 9.75 5.78 -2.27
C SER A 33 8.28 6.22 -2.31
N CYS A 34 7.39 5.37 -2.82
CA CYS A 34 5.96 5.65 -2.88
C CYS A 34 5.35 5.72 -1.47
N SER A 35 5.72 4.77 -0.61
CA SER A 35 5.32 4.68 0.79
C SER A 35 5.81 5.89 1.57
N LEU A 36 7.05 6.31 1.35
CA LEU A 36 7.58 7.53 1.96
C LEU A 36 6.82 8.78 1.50
N ALA A 37 6.49 8.88 0.20
CA ALA A 37 5.70 9.99 -0.32
C ALA A 37 4.29 10.03 0.30
N ILE A 38 3.63 8.88 0.47
CA ILE A 38 2.34 8.74 1.14
C ILE A 38 2.45 9.19 2.61
N HIS A 39 3.48 8.73 3.32
CA HIS A 39 3.72 9.13 4.70
C HIS A 39 3.92 10.64 4.81
N ARG A 40 4.79 11.24 3.99
CA ARG A 40 5.02 12.70 4.02
C ARG A 40 3.75 13.50 3.75
N ALA A 41 2.86 13.01 2.89
CA ALA A 41 1.62 13.69 2.54
C ALA A 41 0.53 13.60 3.63
N TYR A 42 0.48 12.50 4.39
CA TYR A 42 -0.67 12.22 5.28
C TYR A 42 -0.32 11.83 6.73
N GLY A 43 0.95 11.53 7.04
CA GLY A 43 1.43 11.13 8.36
C GLY A 43 1.77 12.33 9.27
N ASN A 44 2.30 13.41 8.70
CA ASN A 44 2.80 14.57 9.47
C ASN A 44 1.75 15.67 9.73
N ASN A 45 0.46 15.32 9.70
CA ASN A 45 -0.62 16.31 9.88
C ASN A 45 -0.77 16.71 11.36
N GLU A 46 -0.59 18.02 11.63
CA GLU A 46 -0.77 18.62 12.96
C GLU A 46 -2.14 18.31 13.57
N ALA A 47 -2.19 18.30 14.91
CA ALA A 47 -3.43 18.17 15.66
C ALA A 47 -4.38 19.34 15.32
N GLY A 48 -5.39 19.08 14.48
CA GLY A 48 -6.33 20.08 13.98
C GLY A 48 -6.46 20.14 12.45
N SER A 49 -5.61 19.43 11.70
CA SER A 49 -5.81 19.24 10.26
C SER A 49 -7.09 18.44 10.00
N THR A 50 -7.95 18.97 9.13
CA THR A 50 -9.24 18.35 8.76
C THR A 50 -9.09 17.30 7.64
N GLY A 51 -7.87 17.04 7.18
CA GLY A 51 -7.58 16.05 6.15
C GLY A 51 -7.43 14.63 6.72
N PRO A 52 -7.41 13.60 5.83
CA PRO A 52 -7.10 12.25 6.25
C PRO A 52 -5.71 12.18 6.90
N ARG A 53 -5.63 11.47 8.03
CA ARG A 53 -4.38 11.26 8.79
C ARG A 53 -4.04 9.79 8.80
N ILE A 54 -2.80 9.45 8.52
CA ILE A 54 -2.30 8.08 8.67
C ILE A 54 -1.69 7.96 10.07
N GLY A 55 -2.20 7.02 10.87
CA GLY A 55 -1.63 6.71 12.19
C GLY A 55 -0.71 5.49 12.16
N THR A 56 -0.88 4.60 11.18
CA THR A 56 0.04 3.50 10.95
C THR A 56 0.25 3.29 9.46
N LEU A 57 1.51 3.19 9.04
CA LEU A 57 1.91 2.82 7.69
C LEU A 57 2.89 1.65 7.74
N ILE A 58 2.54 0.57 7.04
CA ILE A 58 3.44 -0.57 6.84
C ILE A 58 3.83 -0.61 5.38
N ALA A 59 5.09 -0.32 5.09
CA ALA A 59 5.67 -0.43 3.75
C ALA A 59 6.26 -1.82 3.56
N THR A 60 6.03 -2.45 2.41
CA THR A 60 6.53 -3.79 2.16
C THR A 60 7.20 -3.91 0.79
N THR A 61 8.25 -4.73 0.76
CA THR A 61 8.99 -5.07 -0.47
C THR A 61 9.19 -6.59 -0.55
N LEU A 62 9.33 -7.11 -1.77
CA LEU A 62 9.60 -8.52 -2.02
C LEU A 62 11.05 -8.89 -1.65
N LEU A 63 11.97 -7.92 -1.68
CA LEU A 63 13.37 -8.15 -1.34
C LEU A 63 13.50 -8.53 0.14
N PRO A 64 14.28 -9.56 0.50
CA PRO A 64 14.23 -10.22 1.80
C PRO A 64 14.95 -9.47 2.92
N SER A 65 15.79 -8.47 2.60
CA SER A 65 16.49 -7.66 3.60
C SER A 65 16.81 -6.25 3.12
N ARG A 66 17.23 -5.39 4.06
CA ARG A 66 17.72 -4.02 3.77
C ARG A 66 18.94 -4.06 2.86
N GLU A 67 19.84 -5.01 3.07
CA GLU A 67 21.07 -5.17 2.28
C GLU A 67 20.73 -5.50 0.82
N GLU A 68 19.81 -6.43 0.57
CA GLU A 68 19.36 -6.76 -0.78
C GLU A 68 18.58 -5.61 -1.43
N LEU A 69 17.78 -4.89 -0.63
CA LEU A 69 17.07 -3.69 -1.06
C LEU A 69 18.05 -2.61 -1.54
N VAL A 70 19.05 -2.26 -0.73
CA VAL A 70 20.06 -1.24 -1.08
C VAL A 70 20.97 -1.72 -2.21
N GLY A 71 21.27 -3.02 -2.27
CA GLY A 71 22.01 -3.61 -3.39
C GLY A 71 21.26 -3.49 -4.72
N THR A 72 19.93 -3.59 -4.70
CA THR A 72 19.07 -3.47 -5.89
C THR A 72 18.77 -2.02 -6.23
N TYR A 73 18.47 -1.20 -5.22
CA TYR A 73 18.13 0.22 -5.32
C TYR A 73 19.06 1.02 -4.40
N PRO A 74 20.21 1.51 -4.89
CA PRO A 74 21.22 2.19 -4.06
C PRO A 74 20.69 3.39 -3.26
N ASN A 75 19.62 4.04 -3.75
CA ASN A 75 19.00 5.19 -3.09
C ASN A 75 17.95 4.82 -2.04
N ALA A 76 17.63 3.52 -1.86
CA ALA A 76 16.62 3.08 -0.90
C ALA A 76 17.08 3.21 0.56
N GLY A 77 18.38 3.26 0.83
CA GLY A 77 18.92 3.38 2.20
C GLY A 77 18.35 4.58 2.97
N PRO A 78 18.52 5.82 2.47
CA PRO A 78 17.92 7.00 3.09
C PRO A 78 16.39 6.96 3.17
N VAL A 79 15.72 6.30 2.22
CA VAL A 79 14.26 6.15 2.22
C VAL A 79 13.80 5.26 3.38
N VAL A 80 14.49 4.13 3.60
CA VAL A 80 14.26 3.25 4.75
C VAL A 80 14.50 3.99 6.05
N ASP A 81 15.62 4.70 6.16
CA ASP A 81 16.01 5.40 7.40
C ASP A 81 14.94 6.43 7.80
N GLU A 82 14.37 7.16 6.84
CA GLU A 82 13.30 8.12 7.12
C GLU A 82 11.97 7.45 7.47
N LEU A 83 11.61 6.36 6.80
CA LEU A 83 10.41 5.58 7.13
C LEU A 83 10.49 4.96 8.53
N GLU A 84 11.63 4.38 8.90
CA GLU A 84 11.81 3.74 10.21
C GLU A 84 11.97 4.76 11.36
N ALA A 85 12.42 5.99 11.06
CA ALA A 85 12.46 7.08 12.03
C ALA A 85 11.09 7.76 12.25
N ALA A 86 10.14 7.57 11.33
CA ALA A 86 8.81 8.17 11.42
C ALA A 86 7.90 7.42 12.39
N ASP A 87 7.12 8.16 13.17
CA ASP A 87 6.14 7.58 14.09
C ASP A 87 5.03 6.82 13.32
N GLY A 88 4.63 5.67 13.86
CA GLY A 88 3.62 4.81 13.23
C GLY A 88 4.07 4.12 11.93
N CYS A 89 5.33 4.26 11.50
CA CYS A 89 5.83 3.64 10.28
C CYS A 89 6.67 2.38 10.54
N SER A 90 6.60 1.40 9.63
CA SER A 90 7.48 0.23 9.65
C SER A 90 7.70 -0.35 8.26
N VAL A 91 8.85 -0.99 8.06
CA VAL A 91 9.22 -1.67 6.81
C VAL A 91 9.24 -3.18 7.03
N LEU A 92 8.57 -3.93 6.15
CA LEU A 92 8.63 -5.39 6.11
C LEU A 92 9.24 -5.89 4.79
N TYR A 93 10.27 -6.71 4.94
CA TYR A 93 11.00 -7.34 3.85
C TYR A 93 10.48 -8.74 3.54
N GLY A 94 10.72 -9.23 2.32
CA GLY A 94 10.38 -10.58 1.91
C GLY A 94 8.88 -10.85 1.83
N VAL A 95 8.07 -9.81 1.59
CA VAL A 95 6.61 -9.93 1.59
C VAL A 95 6.12 -10.28 0.19
N ASP A 96 5.61 -11.50 0.04
CA ASP A 96 4.94 -11.95 -1.17
C ASP A 96 3.49 -11.43 -1.21
N ALA A 97 3.22 -10.54 -2.15
CA ALA A 97 1.93 -9.92 -2.40
C ALA A 97 0.83 -10.93 -2.80
N THR A 98 1.17 -12.12 -3.29
CA THR A 98 0.20 -13.21 -3.55
C THR A 98 -0.16 -13.99 -2.28
N GLN A 99 0.56 -13.78 -1.17
CA GLN A 99 0.43 -14.57 0.06
C GLN A 99 0.37 -13.71 1.33
N LEU A 100 -0.17 -12.48 1.25
CA LEU A 100 -0.27 -11.55 2.39
C LEU A 100 -0.91 -12.21 3.64
N HIS A 101 -1.94 -13.02 3.45
CA HIS A 101 -2.65 -13.74 4.52
C HIS A 101 -1.80 -14.78 5.27
N ARG A 102 -0.62 -15.15 4.77
CA ARG A 102 0.33 -16.06 5.43
C ARG A 102 1.40 -15.32 6.23
N ASN A 103 1.50 -14.01 6.07
CA ASN A 103 2.47 -13.21 6.81
C ASN A 103 1.96 -12.90 8.21
N ARG A 104 2.54 -13.56 9.22
CA ARG A 104 2.16 -13.39 10.63
C ARG A 104 2.33 -11.95 11.14
N ARG A 105 3.32 -11.20 10.62
CA ARG A 105 3.51 -9.79 11.04
C ARG A 105 2.35 -8.93 10.55
N LEU A 106 1.90 -9.13 9.30
CA LEU A 106 0.72 -8.43 8.77
C LEU A 106 -0.57 -8.80 9.52
N GLU A 107 -0.72 -10.07 9.90
CA GLU A 107 -1.87 -10.51 10.70
C GLU A 107 -1.92 -9.84 12.08
N LEU A 108 -0.76 -9.70 12.74
CA LEU A 108 -0.63 -9.00 14.03
C LEU A 108 -0.87 -7.48 13.93
N SER A 109 -0.75 -6.91 12.73
CA SER A 109 -0.96 -5.49 12.46
C SER A 109 -2.39 -5.13 12.03
N LEU A 110 -3.31 -6.09 12.00
CA LEU A 110 -4.72 -5.80 11.71
C LEU A 110 -5.33 -4.90 12.80
N PRO A 111 -6.27 -4.00 12.45
CA PRO A 111 -6.88 -3.82 11.13
C PRO A 111 -6.24 -2.73 10.24
N PHE A 112 -6.04 -2.99 8.95
CA PHE A 112 -5.86 -2.01 7.87
C PHE A 112 -7.15 -1.37 7.30
N ASP A 113 -7.21 -0.05 7.18
CA ASP A 113 -8.25 0.66 6.43
C ASP A 113 -7.99 0.61 4.92
N TYR A 114 -6.71 0.63 4.52
CA TYR A 114 -6.28 0.60 3.12
C TYR A 114 -5.19 -0.44 2.87
N VAL A 115 -5.34 -1.22 1.81
CA VAL A 115 -4.27 -2.04 1.21
C VAL A 115 -3.97 -1.48 -0.17
N LEU A 116 -2.77 -0.95 -0.35
CA LEU A 116 -2.34 -0.25 -1.54
C LEU A 116 -1.28 -1.08 -2.29
N PHE A 117 -1.64 -1.67 -3.42
CA PHE A 117 -0.68 -2.35 -4.29
C PHE A 117 -0.02 -1.35 -5.22
N GLN A 118 1.30 -1.18 -5.08
CA GLN A 118 2.07 -0.22 -5.87
C GLN A 118 2.67 -0.91 -7.09
N HIS A 119 2.14 -0.58 -8.27
CA HIS A 119 2.71 -0.96 -9.56
C HIS A 119 3.01 -2.46 -9.69
N PRO A 120 2.00 -3.35 -9.49
CA PRO A 120 2.18 -4.76 -9.72
C PRO A 120 2.67 -4.97 -11.16
N HIS A 121 3.81 -5.61 -11.29
CA HIS A 121 4.43 -5.86 -12.59
C HIS A 121 4.95 -7.29 -12.63
N LEU A 122 4.92 -7.89 -13.81
CA LEU A 122 5.45 -9.24 -14.04
C LEU A 122 6.99 -9.24 -14.17
N GLY A 123 7.66 -8.10 -13.99
CA GLY A 123 9.04 -7.93 -14.43
C GLY A 123 9.15 -7.73 -15.94
N LEU A 124 10.26 -7.14 -16.40
CA LEU A 124 10.59 -7.05 -17.83
C LEU A 124 11.02 -8.43 -18.34
N TYR A 125 10.07 -9.35 -18.52
CA TYR A 125 10.32 -10.52 -19.34
C TYR A 125 10.46 -10.03 -20.78
N GLY A 126 11.63 -10.24 -21.40
CA GLY A 126 12.02 -9.76 -22.73
C GLY A 126 11.20 -10.29 -23.91
N GLY A 127 9.88 -10.30 -23.79
CA GLY A 127 8.90 -10.57 -24.83
C GLY A 127 7.96 -9.37 -25.01
N ASP A 128 7.00 -9.52 -25.91
CA ASP A 128 6.02 -8.48 -26.23
C ASP A 128 5.10 -8.21 -25.02
N ILE A 129 5.39 -7.12 -24.30
CA ILE A 129 4.61 -6.64 -23.14
C ILE A 129 3.17 -6.29 -23.56
N GLN A 130 2.93 -6.04 -24.85
CA GLN A 130 1.62 -5.74 -25.42
C GLN A 130 0.84 -6.99 -25.88
N SER A 131 1.39 -8.18 -25.66
CA SER A 131 0.72 -9.43 -26.03
C SER A 131 -0.51 -9.73 -25.16
N LYS A 132 -1.49 -10.45 -25.73
CA LYS A 132 -2.66 -10.93 -24.98
C LYS A 132 -2.25 -11.85 -23.84
N GLU A 133 -1.18 -12.61 -24.02
CA GLU A 133 -0.60 -13.50 -23.03
C GLU A 133 0.01 -12.71 -21.86
N ALA A 134 0.68 -11.59 -22.12
CA ALA A 134 1.15 -10.69 -21.07
C ALA A 134 -0.02 -10.09 -20.28
N ALA A 135 -1.07 -9.63 -20.97
CA ALA A 135 -2.27 -9.11 -20.32
C ALA A 135 -2.96 -10.18 -19.45
N ALA A 136 -3.13 -11.40 -19.96
CA ALA A 136 -3.75 -12.51 -19.23
C ALA A 136 -2.94 -12.90 -17.97
N ARG A 137 -1.60 -12.96 -18.09
CA ARG A 137 -0.73 -13.20 -16.93
C ARG A 137 -0.83 -12.09 -15.90
N HIS A 138 -0.89 -10.84 -16.33
CA HIS A 138 -1.02 -9.70 -15.42
C HIS A 138 -2.38 -9.69 -14.72
N SER A 139 -3.47 -9.97 -15.44
CA SER A 139 -4.80 -10.16 -14.83
C SER A 139 -4.80 -11.29 -13.80
N SER A 140 -4.13 -12.41 -14.08
CA SER A 140 -3.97 -13.50 -13.11
C SER A 140 -3.17 -13.07 -11.88
N LEU A 141 -2.09 -12.31 -12.04
CA LEU A 141 -1.32 -11.73 -10.92
C LEU A 141 -2.22 -10.85 -10.04
N LEU A 142 -2.98 -9.94 -10.66
CA LEU A 142 -3.90 -9.06 -9.96
C LEU A 142 -4.99 -9.83 -9.21
N ALA A 143 -5.53 -10.90 -9.80
CA ALA A 143 -6.50 -11.75 -9.13
C ALA A 143 -5.91 -12.37 -7.84
N HIS A 144 -4.66 -12.85 -7.88
CA HIS A 144 -4.00 -13.38 -6.69
C HIS A 144 -3.71 -12.29 -5.64
N TYR A 145 -3.35 -11.08 -6.05
CA TYR A 145 -3.12 -9.96 -5.14
C TYR A 145 -4.42 -9.57 -4.41
N LEU A 146 -5.51 -9.43 -5.17
CA LEU A 146 -6.81 -9.08 -4.60
C LEU A 146 -7.34 -10.19 -3.67
N ASP A 147 -7.18 -11.46 -4.04
CA ASP A 147 -7.57 -12.57 -3.17
C ASP A 147 -6.72 -12.64 -1.90
N SER A 148 -5.41 -12.43 -1.98
CA SER A 148 -4.52 -12.45 -0.82
C SER A 148 -4.87 -11.32 0.17
N ALA A 149 -5.18 -10.12 -0.32
CA ALA A 149 -5.62 -8.98 0.49
C ALA A 149 -6.98 -9.26 1.14
N ARG A 150 -7.93 -9.81 0.38
CA ARG A 150 -9.24 -10.23 0.91
C ARG A 150 -9.07 -11.22 2.05
N GLN A 151 -8.25 -12.26 1.87
CA GLN A 151 -7.99 -13.26 2.91
C GLN A 151 -7.37 -12.64 4.16
N LEU A 152 -6.40 -11.72 4.01
CA LEU A 152 -5.81 -10.99 5.14
C LEU A 152 -6.87 -10.17 5.89
N LEU A 153 -7.71 -9.41 5.17
CA LEU A 153 -8.73 -8.54 5.77
C LEU A 153 -9.85 -9.33 6.46
N LEU A 154 -10.14 -10.55 6.02
CA LEU A 154 -11.13 -11.44 6.64
C LEU A 154 -10.65 -12.11 7.94
N ARG A 155 -9.34 -12.10 8.25
CA ARG A 155 -8.80 -12.69 9.51
C ARG A 155 -9.14 -11.89 10.77
N ARG A 156 -9.88 -10.80 10.64
CA ARG A 156 -10.35 -9.99 11.77
C ARG A 156 -11.42 -10.73 12.56
N ALA A 157 -11.41 -10.54 13.88
CA ALA A 157 -12.47 -11.01 14.77
C ALA A 157 -13.84 -10.36 14.48
N ALA A 158 -13.85 -9.13 13.92
CA ALA A 158 -15.06 -8.43 13.48
C ALA A 158 -14.83 -7.80 12.09
N PRO A 159 -15.61 -8.16 11.06
CA PRO A 159 -15.52 -7.53 9.74
C PRO A 159 -15.90 -6.06 9.83
N ARG A 160 -15.04 -5.21 9.25
CA ARG A 160 -15.31 -3.79 9.02
C ARG A 160 -15.74 -3.62 7.57
N SER A 161 -16.92 -3.05 7.33
CA SER A 161 -17.53 -2.90 6.00
C SER A 161 -16.85 -1.85 5.11
N ASP A 162 -15.77 -1.26 5.59
CA ASP A 162 -15.21 0.00 5.15
C ASP A 162 -13.68 -0.03 5.01
N CYS A 163 -13.17 -1.17 4.54
CA CYS A 163 -11.78 -1.32 4.10
C CYS A 163 -11.69 -1.26 2.57
N PHE A 164 -10.61 -0.66 2.08
CA PHE A 164 -10.40 -0.45 0.65
C PHE A 164 -9.13 -1.14 0.18
N VAL A 165 -9.21 -1.77 -0.99
CA VAL A 165 -8.05 -2.29 -1.71
C VAL A 165 -7.86 -1.42 -2.95
N HIS A 166 -6.69 -0.81 -3.07
CA HIS A 166 -6.32 0.03 -4.21
C HIS A 166 -5.18 -0.62 -4.98
N VAL A 167 -5.23 -0.52 -6.31
CA VAL A 167 -4.19 -1.03 -7.20
C VAL A 167 -3.77 0.09 -8.14
N CYS A 168 -2.52 0.53 -8.04
CA CYS A 168 -1.92 1.50 -8.95
C CYS A 168 -1.29 0.76 -10.12
N LEU A 169 -1.80 0.93 -11.34
CA LEU A 169 -1.22 0.35 -12.56
C LEU A 169 -0.45 1.41 -13.36
N CYS A 170 0.72 1.05 -13.87
CA CYS A 170 1.42 1.83 -14.89
C CYS A 170 1.17 1.19 -16.26
N GLY A 171 0.55 1.93 -17.18
CA GLY A 171 0.47 1.57 -18.59
C GLY A 171 1.67 2.11 -19.37
N SER A 172 2.01 1.48 -20.48
CA SER A 172 2.77 2.15 -21.55
C SER A 172 1.78 2.88 -22.44
N GLU A 173 2.11 4.13 -22.81
CA GLU A 173 1.40 4.89 -23.84
C GLU A 173 1.57 4.27 -25.23
#